data_AF-A0A6A4XX12-F1
#
_entry.id   AF-A0A6A4XX12-F1
#
_cell.length_a   1.000
_cell.length_b   1.000
_cell.length_c   1.000
_cell.angle_alpha   90.00
_cell.angle_beta   90.00
_cell.angle_gamma   90.00
#
_symmetry.space_group_name_H-M   'P 1'
#
loop_
_entity.id
_entity.type
_entity.pdbx_description
1 polymer ?
#
loop_
_entity_poly.entity_id
_entity_poly.type
_entity_poly.pdbx_seq_one_letter_code
_entity_poly.pdbx_strand_id
1 'polypeptide(L)'
;MANTSTCDPVRAYIGLEMLEPLWTSFTSDASTFNVAFGGTLGVIMVAAVTSSLACGIMDLQPSLRKYKIQSSSLPTLARYVDCLKHIAINQMVVHVPLILAVVALWGDRSTFAATLPLPTLSTIALEFILFMLCEDFLFYWMHRLLHWKLIYKYVHK
;
A
#
# COMPACT_ATOMS: atom_id res chain seq x y z
N MET A 1 -37.52 25.04 8.24
CA MET A 1 -38.01 23.65 8.09
C MET A 1 -36.78 22.76 8.01
N ALA A 2 -36.54 21.96 9.03
CA ALA A 2 -35.38 21.08 9.10
C ALA A 2 -35.56 19.95 8.07
N ASN A 3 -34.64 19.87 7.10
CA ASN A 3 -34.60 18.77 6.16
C ASN A 3 -33.94 17.58 6.87
N THR A 4 -34.72 16.78 7.57
CA THR A 4 -34.28 15.50 8.12
C THR A 4 -34.10 14.54 6.97
N SER A 5 -32.91 14.55 6.36
CA SER A 5 -32.44 13.49 5.48
C SER A 5 -32.41 12.19 6.29
N THR A 6 -33.47 11.40 6.20
CA THR A 6 -33.47 10.03 6.71
C THR A 6 -32.38 9.27 5.98
N CYS A 7 -31.32 8.91 6.71
CA CYS A 7 -30.28 8.02 6.24
C CYS A 7 -30.94 6.69 5.83
N ASP A 8 -31.04 6.45 4.53
CA ASP A 8 -31.60 5.22 3.99
C ASP A 8 -30.57 4.11 4.23
N PRO A 9 -30.83 3.15 5.14
CA PRO A 9 -29.79 2.23 5.62
C PRO A 9 -29.17 1.42 4.47
N VAL A 10 -29.94 1.10 3.43
CA VAL A 10 -29.45 0.39 2.25
C VAL A 10 -28.39 1.21 1.49
N ARG A 11 -28.56 2.54 1.42
CA ARG A 11 -27.61 3.45 0.78
C ARG A 11 -26.34 3.61 1.63
N ALA A 12 -26.50 3.64 2.95
CA ALA A 12 -25.41 3.69 3.92
C ALA A 12 -24.56 2.39 3.99
N TYR A 13 -25.10 1.23 3.58
CA TYR A 13 -24.33 -0.02 3.46
C TYR A 13 -23.60 -0.18 2.12
N ILE A 14 -24.07 0.50 1.07
CA ILE A 14 -23.44 0.50 -0.26
C ILE A 14 -22.32 1.57 -0.32
N GLY A 15 -22.44 2.65 0.46
CA GLY A 15 -21.43 3.70 0.65
C GLY A 15 -20.60 3.53 1.93
N LEU A 16 -19.45 4.20 2.01
CA LEU A 16 -18.64 4.26 3.24
C LEU A 16 -19.11 5.36 4.21
N GLU A 17 -20.35 5.84 4.06
CA GLU A 17 -20.93 6.99 4.78
C GLU A 17 -20.87 6.82 6.32
N MET A 18 -21.04 5.58 6.81
CA MET A 18 -20.96 5.27 8.24
C MET A 18 -19.56 5.55 8.84
N LEU A 19 -18.51 5.54 8.01
CA LEU A 19 -17.14 5.80 8.43
C LEU A 19 -16.77 7.30 8.36
N GLU A 20 -17.59 8.14 7.72
CA GLU A 20 -17.29 9.57 7.55
C GLU A 20 -17.09 10.34 8.87
N PRO A 21 -17.88 10.10 9.94
CA PRO A 21 -17.63 10.76 11.23
C PRO A 21 -16.28 10.34 11.84
N LEU A 22 -15.93 9.06 11.72
CA LEU A 22 -14.64 8.54 12.19
C LEU A 22 -13.48 9.12 11.38
N TRP A 23 -13.62 9.15 10.05
CA TRP A 23 -12.63 9.73 9.14
C TRP A 23 -12.42 11.23 9.42
N THR A 24 -13.50 11.98 9.62
CA THR A 24 -13.44 13.41 9.96
C THR A 24 -12.73 13.63 11.29
N SER A 25 -13.03 12.81 12.30
CA SER A 25 -12.33 12.86 13.60
C SER A 25 -10.85 12.50 13.48
N PHE A 26 -10.52 11.50 12.65
CA PHE A 26 -9.13 11.08 12.44
C PHE A 26 -8.30 12.11 11.68
N THR A 27 -8.92 12.89 10.80
CA THR A 27 -8.23 13.84 9.91
C THR A 27 -8.43 15.31 10.28
N SER A 28 -9.13 15.60 11.38
CA SER A 28 -9.52 16.98 11.76
C SER A 28 -8.35 17.95 11.88
N ASP A 29 -7.23 17.47 12.43
CA ASP A 29 -6.03 18.27 12.68
C ASP A 29 -4.91 17.98 11.65
N ALA A 30 -5.19 17.13 10.66
CA ALA A 30 -4.20 16.71 9.68
C ALA A 30 -4.20 17.64 8.47
N SER A 31 -3.02 18.12 8.08
CA SER A 31 -2.86 18.79 6.78
C SER A 31 -3.06 17.78 5.64
N THR A 32 -3.44 18.26 4.45
CA THR A 32 -3.48 17.45 3.22
C THR A 32 -2.17 16.69 3.01
N PHE A 33 -1.03 17.33 3.28
CA PHE A 33 0.27 16.68 3.21
C PHE A 33 0.40 15.52 4.22
N ASN A 34 -0.01 15.70 5.47
CA ASN A 34 0.09 14.65 6.48
C ASN A 34 -0.82 13.46 6.16
N VAL A 35 -2.02 13.71 5.64
CA VAL A 35 -2.93 12.66 5.17
C VAL A 35 -2.32 11.93 3.98
N ALA A 36 -1.87 12.66 2.97
CA ALA A 36 -1.33 12.08 1.73
C ALA A 36 -0.01 11.34 1.95
N PHE A 37 0.97 11.97 2.61
CA PHE A 37 2.27 11.35 2.85
C PHE A 37 2.22 10.35 4.00
N GLY A 38 1.77 10.80 5.17
CA GLY A 38 1.76 10.01 6.40
C GLY A 38 0.75 8.88 6.37
N GLY A 39 -0.46 9.14 5.86
CA GLY A 39 -1.49 8.12 5.69
C GLY A 39 -1.05 7.02 4.72
N THR A 40 -0.57 7.38 3.53
CA THR A 40 -0.05 6.41 2.56
C THR A 40 1.13 5.62 3.10
N LEU A 41 2.10 6.27 3.76
CA LEU A 41 3.22 5.58 4.38
C LEU A 41 2.74 4.60 5.47
N GLY A 42 1.78 5.02 6.30
CA GLY A 42 1.19 4.18 7.34
C GLY A 42 0.53 2.92 6.76
N VAL A 43 -0.31 3.08 5.72
CA VAL A 43 -0.96 1.94 5.05
C VAL A 43 0.07 0.98 4.45
N ILE A 44 1.10 1.50 3.77
CA ILE A 44 2.19 0.68 3.21
C ILE A 44 2.91 -0.09 4.31
N MET A 45 3.25 0.57 5.42
CA MET A 45 3.95 -0.08 6.53
C MET A 45 3.10 -1.17 7.20
N VAL A 46 1.81 -0.91 7.43
CA VAL A 46 0.89 -1.92 7.96
C VAL A 46 0.78 -3.10 7.02
N ALA A 47 0.59 -2.88 5.71
CA ALA A 47 0.51 -3.96 4.73
C ALA A 47 1.81 -4.77 4.67
N ALA A 48 2.98 -4.11 4.68
CA ALA A 48 4.28 -4.75 4.63
C ALA A 48 4.57 -5.59 5.88
N VAL A 49 4.32 -5.04 7.07
CA VAL A 49 4.56 -5.73 8.35
C VAL A 49 3.60 -6.91 8.52
N THR A 50 2.32 -6.71 8.24
CA THR A 50 1.32 -7.79 8.39
C THR A 50 1.58 -8.95 7.43
N SER A 51 1.91 -8.66 6.17
CA SER A 51 2.23 -9.68 5.16
C SER A 51 3.51 -10.44 5.54
N SER A 52 4.55 -9.72 5.96
CA SER A 52 5.83 -10.32 6.38
C SER A 52 5.66 -11.19 7.62
N LEU A 53 4.88 -10.73 8.60
CA LEU A 53 4.59 -11.48 9.81
C LEU A 53 3.76 -12.74 9.51
N ALA A 54 2.75 -12.62 8.65
CA ALA A 54 1.95 -13.78 8.21
C ALA A 54 2.85 -14.85 7.56
N CYS A 55 3.72 -14.45 6.64
CA CYS A 55 4.71 -15.36 6.04
C CYS A 55 5.66 -15.97 7.08
N GLY A 56 6.16 -15.16 8.02
CA GLY A 56 7.02 -15.65 9.11
C GLY A 56 6.32 -16.68 9.99
N ILE A 57 5.04 -16.46 10.33
CA ILE A 57 4.23 -17.42 11.09
C ILE A 57 4.03 -18.71 10.31
N MET A 58 3.76 -18.64 9.00
CA MET A 58 3.63 -19.82 8.14
C MET A 58 4.93 -20.65 8.09
N ASP A 59 6.09 -20.00 8.14
CA ASP A 59 7.39 -20.68 8.18
C ASP A 59 7.64 -21.48 9.47
N LEU A 60 7.05 -21.03 10.59
CA LEU A 60 7.11 -21.72 11.88
C LEU A 60 6.29 -23.02 11.87
N GLN A 61 5.32 -23.16 10.96
CA GLN A 61 4.44 -24.34 10.86
C GLN A 61 5.04 -25.39 9.90
N PRO A 62 5.57 -26.54 10.39
CA PRO A 62 6.25 -27.51 9.54
C PRO A 62 5.36 -28.09 8.43
N SER A 63 4.06 -28.25 8.68
CA SER A 63 3.10 -28.79 7.71
C SER A 63 2.88 -27.89 6.49
N LEU A 64 3.19 -26.59 6.59
CA LEU A 64 3.05 -25.62 5.50
C LEU A 64 4.31 -25.47 4.64
N ARG A 65 5.47 -25.96 5.10
CA ARG A 65 6.75 -25.79 4.39
C ARG A 65 6.77 -26.40 2.99
N LYS A 66 5.92 -27.41 2.73
CA LYS A 66 5.75 -28.04 1.42
C LYS A 66 5.16 -27.11 0.35
N TYR A 67 4.55 -25.99 0.74
CA TYR A 67 3.98 -25.01 -0.19
C TYR A 67 4.96 -23.90 -0.57
N LYS A 68 6.20 -23.93 -0.06
CA LYS A 68 7.24 -22.95 -0.42
C LYS A 68 7.64 -23.13 -1.89
N ILE A 69 7.66 -22.02 -2.64
CA ILE A 69 8.10 -21.96 -4.03
C ILE A 69 9.60 -22.30 -4.16
N GLN A 70 10.41 -21.89 -3.18
CA GLN A 70 11.84 -22.20 -3.13
C GLN A 70 12.13 -23.16 -1.98
N SER A 71 12.79 -24.28 -2.27
CA SER A 71 13.24 -25.31 -1.31
C SER A 71 14.42 -24.86 -0.44
N SER A 72 14.35 -23.65 0.09
CA SER A 72 15.39 -23.09 0.95
C SER A 72 15.34 -23.66 2.37
N SER A 73 16.52 -23.83 2.96
CA SER A 73 16.66 -24.09 4.40
C SER A 73 16.02 -22.96 5.22
N LEU A 74 15.61 -23.27 6.46
CA LEU A 74 15.07 -22.25 7.35
C LEU A 74 16.07 -21.09 7.50
N PRO A 75 15.64 -19.82 7.35
CA PRO A 75 16.54 -18.69 7.47
C PRO A 75 17.14 -18.63 8.88
N THR A 76 18.42 -18.30 8.98
CA THR A 76 19.07 -18.00 10.27
C THR A 76 18.62 -16.64 10.79
N LEU A 77 18.78 -16.38 12.09
CA LEU A 77 18.49 -15.07 12.68
C LEU A 77 19.28 -13.94 12.01
N ALA A 78 20.54 -14.19 11.65
CA ALA A 78 21.37 -13.24 10.90
C ALA A 78 20.72 -12.83 9.56
N ARG A 79 20.15 -13.80 8.83
CA ARG A 79 19.47 -13.53 7.56
C ARG A 79 18.19 -12.70 7.73
N TYR A 80 17.48 -12.87 8.84
CA TYR A 80 16.36 -12.00 9.19
C TYR A 80 16.82 -10.58 9.49
N VAL A 81 17.90 -10.40 10.25
CA VAL A 81 18.47 -9.08 10.53
C VAL A 81 18.90 -8.38 9.24
N ASP A 82 19.57 -9.09 8.33
CA ASP A 82 19.98 -8.53 7.04
C ASP A 82 18.79 -8.18 6.14
N CYS A 83 17.74 -9.00 6.17
CA CYS A 83 16.47 -8.71 5.49
C CYS A 83 15.82 -7.43 6.05
N LEU A 84 15.71 -7.31 7.37
CA LEU A 84 15.15 -6.12 8.03
C LEU A 84 15.93 -4.85 7.69
N LYS A 85 17.27 -4.92 7.66
CA LYS A 85 18.12 -3.80 7.24
C LYS A 85 17.84 -3.40 5.79
N HIS A 86 17.76 -4.36 4.87
CA HIS A 86 17.46 -4.08 3.46
C HIS A 86 16.07 -3.48 3.29
N ILE A 87 15.06 -4.00 3.99
CA ILE A 87 13.70 -3.46 3.95
C ILE A 87 13.70 -2.01 4.47
N ALA A 88 14.37 -1.73 5.58
CA ALA A 88 14.46 -0.37 6.12
C ALA A 88 15.11 0.59 5.13
N ILE A 89 16.22 0.20 4.49
CA ILE A 89 16.88 1.00 3.46
C ILE A 89 15.96 1.22 2.26
N ASN A 90 15.32 0.16 1.75
CA ASN A 90 14.42 0.27 0.60
C ASN A 90 13.22 1.18 0.89
N GLN A 91 12.66 1.12 2.09
CA GLN A 91 11.56 2.01 2.49
C GLN A 91 12.02 3.48 2.50
N MET A 92 13.21 3.77 3.03
CA MET A 92 13.70 5.14 3.14
C MET A 92 14.24 5.71 1.83
N VAL A 93 14.91 4.90 1.00
CA VAL A 93 15.62 5.38 -0.19
C VAL A 93 14.76 5.27 -1.45
N VAL A 94 13.81 4.33 -1.50
CA VAL A 94 12.96 4.11 -2.68
C VAL A 94 11.55 4.61 -2.41
N HIS A 95 10.88 4.11 -1.36
CA HIS A 95 9.47 4.41 -1.15
C HIS A 95 9.23 5.86 -0.72
N VAL A 96 9.98 6.39 0.25
CA VAL A 96 9.80 7.77 0.72
C VAL A 96 9.98 8.80 -0.41
N PRO A 97 11.05 8.78 -1.22
CA PRO A 97 11.18 9.70 -2.36
C PRO A 97 10.07 9.53 -3.40
N LEU A 98 9.62 8.29 -3.66
CA LEU A 98 8.51 8.04 -4.57
C LEU A 98 7.20 8.67 -4.07
N ILE A 99 6.86 8.50 -2.79
CA ILE A 99 5.67 9.12 -2.19
C ILE A 99 5.78 10.64 -2.23
N LEU A 100 6.95 11.21 -1.91
CA LEU A 100 7.17 12.66 -2.01
C LEU A 100 6.96 13.17 -3.44
N ALA A 101 7.45 12.44 -4.45
CA ALA A 101 7.22 12.79 -5.85
C ALA A 101 5.74 12.73 -6.23
N VAL A 102 5.01 11.70 -5.79
CA VAL A 102 3.56 11.57 -5.98
C VAL A 102 2.82 12.75 -5.34
N VAL A 103 3.14 13.08 -4.08
CA VAL A 103 2.52 14.20 -3.36
C VAL A 103 2.87 15.54 -4.01
N ALA A 104 4.10 15.72 -4.51
CA ALA A 104 4.49 16.94 -5.21
C ALA A 104 3.75 17.12 -6.56
N LEU A 105 3.46 16.03 -7.27
CA LEU A 105 2.81 16.06 -8.58
C LEU A 105 1.27 16.08 -8.50
N TRP A 106 0.69 15.46 -7.48
CA TRP A 106 -0.75 15.20 -7.41
C TRP A 106 -1.38 15.48 -6.04
N GLY A 107 -0.63 15.98 -5.05
CA GLY A 107 -1.11 16.18 -3.68
C GLY A 107 -2.21 17.24 -3.53
N ASP A 108 -2.47 18.03 -4.56
CA ASP A 108 -3.59 18.98 -4.64
C ASP A 108 -4.92 18.34 -5.05
N ARG A 109 -4.90 17.08 -5.50
CA ARG A 109 -6.12 16.35 -5.90
C ARG A 109 -6.95 15.96 -4.67
N SER A 110 -8.26 15.93 -4.86
CA SER A 110 -9.22 15.49 -3.83
C SER A 110 -8.99 14.07 -3.34
N THR A 111 -8.32 13.22 -4.10
CA THR A 111 -7.91 11.87 -3.66
C THR A 111 -6.91 11.90 -2.50
N PHE A 112 -6.11 12.97 -2.39
CA PHE A 112 -5.07 13.13 -1.37
C PHE A 112 -5.48 14.09 -0.25
N ALA A 113 -6.45 14.97 -0.51
CA ALA A 113 -7.11 15.74 0.53
C ALA A 113 -8.15 14.83 1.20
N ALA A 114 -8.26 14.83 2.53
CA ALA A 114 -9.21 14.01 3.30
C ALA A 114 -10.70 14.38 3.08
N THR A 115 -11.08 14.73 1.86
CA THR A 115 -12.37 15.26 1.48
C THR A 115 -13.46 14.22 1.58
N LEU A 116 -14.66 14.69 1.93
CA LEU A 116 -15.90 13.95 1.88
C LEU A 116 -16.66 14.28 0.58
N PRO A 117 -17.56 13.39 0.11
CA PRO A 117 -17.87 12.07 0.67
C PRO A 117 -16.76 11.03 0.43
N LEU A 118 -16.71 9.98 1.25
CA LEU A 118 -15.79 8.86 1.01
C LEU A 118 -16.13 8.16 -0.32
N PRO A 119 -15.13 7.58 -1.02
CA PRO A 119 -15.39 6.85 -2.26
C PRO A 119 -16.31 5.66 -2.01
N THR A 120 -17.15 5.33 -2.99
CA THR A 120 -17.99 4.14 -2.93
C THR A 120 -17.12 2.87 -3.04
N LEU A 121 -17.63 1.74 -2.56
CA LEU A 121 -16.93 0.46 -2.69
C LEU A 121 -16.64 0.09 -4.15
N SER A 122 -17.52 0.47 -5.08
CA SER A 122 -17.31 0.25 -6.51
C SER A 122 -16.16 1.10 -7.07
N THR A 123 -16.03 2.35 -6.65
CA THR A 123 -14.89 3.21 -7.02
C THR A 123 -13.58 2.62 -6.51
N ILE A 124 -13.52 2.21 -5.23
CA ILE A 124 -12.33 1.57 -4.66
C ILE A 124 -11.97 0.29 -5.43
N ALA A 125 -12.94 -0.57 -5.71
CA ALA A 125 -12.70 -1.82 -6.42
C ALA A 125 -12.19 -1.58 -7.85
N LEU A 126 -12.77 -0.61 -8.57
CA LEU A 126 -12.34 -0.24 -9.91
C LEU A 126 -10.93 0.34 -9.92
N GLU A 127 -10.65 1.30 -9.03
CA GLU A 127 -9.32 1.91 -8.89
C GLU A 127 -8.27 0.87 -8.53
N PHE A 128 -8.59 -0.07 -7.62
CA PHE A 128 -7.72 -1.17 -7.26
C PHE A 128 -7.40 -2.08 -8.46
N ILE A 129 -8.42 -2.49 -9.22
CA ILE A 129 -8.21 -3.33 -10.42
C ILE A 129 -7.34 -2.60 -11.45
N LEU A 130 -7.65 -1.33 -11.73
CA LEU A 130 -6.86 -0.53 -12.66
C LEU A 130 -5.42 -0.35 -12.16
N PHE A 131 -5.22 -0.12 -10.86
CA PHE A 131 -3.90 -0.03 -10.26
C PHE A 131 -3.12 -1.33 -10.42
N MET A 132 -3.73 -2.49 -10.15
CA MET A 132 -3.08 -3.79 -10.34
C MET A 132 -2.67 -4.03 -11.80
N LEU A 133 -3.51 -3.65 -12.76
CA LEU A 133 -3.17 -3.77 -14.19
C LEU A 133 -2.03 -2.84 -14.59
N CYS A 134 -2.06 -1.59 -14.13
CA CYS A 134 -0.99 -0.62 -14.38
C CYS A 134 0.32 -1.04 -13.72
N GLU A 135 0.26 -1.51 -12.48
CA GLU A 135 1.42 -1.96 -11.71
C GLU A 135 2.07 -3.16 -12.38
N ASP A 136 1.30 -4.19 -12.75
CA ASP A 136 1.83 -5.37 -13.46
C ASP A 136 2.47 -5.00 -14.81
N PHE A 137 1.79 -4.13 -15.58
CA PHE A 137 2.33 -3.63 -16.84
C PHE A 137 3.65 -2.87 -16.63
N LEU A 138 3.67 -1.88 -15.73
CA LEU A 138 4.86 -1.08 -15.47
C LEU A 138 5.99 -1.93 -14.91
N PHE A 139 5.70 -2.82 -13.96
CA PHE A 139 6.68 -3.72 -13.37
C PHE A 139 7.31 -4.61 -14.43
N TYR A 140 6.51 -5.23 -15.31
CA TYR A 140 7.02 -6.05 -16.39
C TYR A 140 7.98 -5.29 -17.31
N TRP A 141 7.58 -4.11 -17.78
CA TRP A 141 8.41 -3.33 -18.71
C TRP A 141 9.64 -2.72 -18.05
N MET A 142 9.53 -2.25 -16.81
CA MET A 142 10.67 -1.76 -16.03
C MET A 142 11.65 -2.89 -15.76
N HIS A 143 11.16 -4.06 -15.34
CA HIS A 143 12.01 -5.24 -15.14
C HIS A 143 12.72 -5.63 -16.44
N ARG A 144 11.99 -5.69 -17.55
CA ARG A 144 12.58 -5.96 -18.88
C ARG A 144 13.63 -4.92 -19.30
N LEU A 145 13.39 -3.65 -19.00
CA LEU A 145 14.35 -2.57 -19.25
C LEU A 145 15.61 -2.74 -18.42
N LEU A 146 15.49 -3.09 -17.13
CA LEU A 146 16.64 -3.39 -16.27
C LEU A 146 17.46 -4.59 -16.78
N HIS A 147 16.80 -5.52 -17.47
CA HIS A 147 17.46 -6.64 -18.15
C HIS A 147 18.10 -6.29 -19.49
N TRP A 148 18.02 -5.05 -19.96
CA TRP A 148 18.71 -4.64 -21.18
C TRP A 148 20.23 -4.68 -20.97
N LYS A 149 20.98 -5.21 -21.94
CA LYS A 149 22.44 -5.48 -21.90
C LYS A 149 23.29 -4.36 -21.28
N LEU A 150 22.91 -3.09 -21.45
CA LEU A 150 23.62 -1.94 -20.90
C LEU A 150 23.49 -1.83 -19.38
N ILE A 151 22.30 -2.13 -18.85
CA ILE A 151 21.94 -2.02 -17.43
C ILE A 151 22.18 -3.34 -16.70
N TYR A 152 21.92 -4.46 -17.37
CA TYR A 152 21.96 -5.83 -16.82
C TYR A 152 23.17 -6.07 -15.91
N LYS A 153 24.38 -5.68 -16.34
CA LYS A 153 25.63 -5.89 -15.58
C LYS A 153 25.70 -5.17 -14.22
N TYR A 154 24.86 -4.16 -13.98
CA TYR A 154 24.83 -3.40 -12.74
C TYR A 154 23.77 -3.91 -11.76
N VAL A 155 22.71 -4.54 -12.26
CA VAL A 155 21.52 -4.93 -11.48
C VAL A 155 21.34 -6.44 -11.37
N HIS A 156 21.93 -7.22 -12.28
CA HIS A 156 21.97 -8.67 -12.25
C HIS A 156 23.43 -9.13 -12.13
N LYS A 157 23.73 -9.71 -10.96
CA LYS A 157 24.96 -10.44 -10.66
C LYS A 157 24.63 -11.91 -10.47
#